data_AF-A0A431UUH9-F1
#
_entry.id   AF-A0A431UUH9-F1
#
_cell.length_a   1.000
_cell.length_b   1.000
_cell.length_c   1.000
_cell.angle_alpha   90.00
_cell.angle_beta   90.00
_cell.angle_gamma   90.00
#
_symmetry.space_group_name_H-M   'P 1'
#
loop_
_entity.id
_entity.type
_entity.pdbx_description
1 polymer ?
#
loop_
_entity_poly.entity_id
_entity_poly.type
_entity_poly.pdbx_seq_one_letter_code
_entity_poly.pdbx_strand_id
1 'polypeptide(L)' 'MLAMSEINCIKTLRNEKGLSISKIAETMNVNWRTAKKYGDGDQLPQEKKHIKKGMMYEEKWGEIVIDWLE' A
#
# COMPACT_ATOMS: atom_id res chain seq x y z
N MET A 1 8.34 -8.98 -10.85
CA MET A 1 7.67 -8.81 -9.54
C MET A 1 8.23 -9.88 -8.64
N LEU A 2 8.80 -9.54 -7.47
CA LEU A 2 9.22 -10.57 -6.51
C LEU A 2 8.01 -11.39 -6.07
N ALA A 3 8.21 -12.69 -5.88
CA ALA A 3 7.19 -13.56 -5.32
C ALA A 3 6.92 -13.18 -3.86
N MET A 4 5.68 -13.44 -3.41
CA MET A 4 5.27 -13.18 -2.02
C MET A 4 6.18 -13.92 -1.01
N SER A 5 6.71 -15.09 -1.41
CA SER A 5 7.68 -15.86 -0.64
C SER A 5 9.00 -15.11 -0.44
N GLU A 6 9.55 -14.48 -1.49
CA GLU A 6 10.80 -13.72 -1.40
C GLU A 6 10.64 -12.48 -0.51
N ILE A 7 9.50 -11.81 -0.59
CA ILE A 7 9.16 -10.67 0.26
C ILE A 7 9.08 -11.10 1.73
N ASN A 8 8.45 -12.24 2.01
CA ASN A 8 8.37 -12.79 3.36
C ASN A 8 9.74 -13.20 3.89
N CYS A 9 10.60 -13.79 3.05
CA CYS A 9 11.99 -14.09 3.42
C CYS A 9 12.76 -12.81 3.79
N ILE A 10 12.63 -11.73 3.03
CA ILE A 10 13.28 -10.45 3.36
C ILE A 10 12.81 -9.93 4.73
N LYS A 11 11.51 -10.04 5.03
CA LYS A 11 10.93 -9.64 6.31
C LYS A 11 11.41 -10.48 7.49
N THR A 12 11.47 -11.81 7.34
CA THR A 12 11.97 -12.70 8.41
C THR A 12 13.45 -12.49 8.64
N LEU A 13 14.26 -12.34 7.57
CA LEU A 13 15.68 -12.02 7.67
C LEU A 13 15.95 -10.68 8.38
N ARG A 14 15.08 -9.69 8.17
CA ARG A 14 15.18 -8.39 8.86
C ARG A 14 14.76 -8.49 10.33
N ASN A 15 13.57 -9.03 10.60
CA ASN A 15 12.94 -8.96 11.92
C ASN A 15 13.44 -10.04 12.88
N GLU A 16 13.62 -11.27 12.42
CA GLU A 16 14.00 -12.40 13.28
C GLU A 16 15.52 -12.51 13.41
N LYS A 17 16.26 -12.26 12.33
CA LYS A 17 17.72 -12.38 12.32
C LYS A 17 18.46 -11.06 12.51
N GLY A 18 17.76 -9.92 12.48
CA GLY A 18 18.37 -8.60 12.67
C GLY A 18 19.42 -8.24 11.60
N LEU A 19 19.35 -8.84 10.41
CA LEU A 19 20.36 -8.65 9.38
C LEU A 19 20.26 -7.26 8.75
N SER A 20 21.42 -6.69 8.37
CA SER A 20 21.47 -5.45 7.63
C SER A 20 20.94 -5.64 6.20
N ILE A 21 20.36 -4.59 5.63
CA ILE A 21 19.78 -4.60 4.28
C ILE A 21 20.79 -5.01 3.22
N SER A 22 22.05 -4.56 3.36
CA SER A 22 23.15 -4.93 2.49
C SER A 22 23.39 -6.44 2.52
N LYS A 23 23.41 -7.05 3.72
CA LYS A 23 23.56 -8.50 3.87
C LYS A 23 22.39 -9.25 3.25
N ILE A 24 21.16 -8.75 3.39
CA ILE A 24 19.96 -9.35 2.79
C ILE A 24 20.02 -9.26 1.25
N ALA A 25 20.46 -8.11 0.72
CA ALA A 25 20.62 -7.89 -0.71
C ALA A 25 21.66 -8.83 -1.32
N GLU A 26 22.80 -9.04 -0.64
CA GLU A 26 23.83 -10.01 -1.05
C GLU A 26 23.31 -11.46 -0.96
N THR A 27 22.65 -11.81 0.14
CA THR A 27 22.20 -13.21 0.38
C THR A 27 21.10 -13.63 -0.59
N MET A 28 20.16 -12.74 -0.91
CA MET A 28 19.08 -13.02 -1.86
C MET A 28 19.44 -12.60 -3.30
N ASN A 29 20.63 -12.04 -3.54
CA ASN A 29 21.07 -11.49 -4.81
C ASN A 29 20.02 -10.53 -5.43
N VAL A 30 19.43 -9.68 -4.60
CA VAL A 30 18.42 -8.70 -5.00
C VAL A 30 18.99 -7.29 -4.94
N ASN A 31 18.43 -6.38 -5.72
CA ASN A 31 18.81 -4.98 -5.66
C ASN A 31 18.61 -4.43 -4.23
N TRP A 32 19.60 -3.70 -3.72
CA TRP A 32 19.54 -3.05 -2.41
C TRP A 32 18.27 -2.22 -2.22
N ARG A 33 17.79 -1.51 -3.26
CA ARG A 33 16.52 -0.75 -3.19
C ARG A 33 15.32 -1.65 -2.91
N THR A 34 15.31 -2.86 -3.47
CA THR A 34 14.25 -3.86 -3.28
C THR A 34 14.31 -4.43 -1.87
N ALA A 35 15.52 -4.80 -1.39
CA ALA A 35 15.71 -5.26 -0.02
C ALA A 35 15.33 -4.19 1.00
N LYS A 36 15.67 -2.92 0.74
CA LYS A 36 15.26 -1.78 1.59
C LYS A 36 13.75 -1.59 1.59
N LYS A 37 13.12 -1.59 0.42
CA LYS A 37 11.67 -1.44 0.27
C LYS A 37 10.90 -2.46 1.11
N TYR A 38 11.28 -3.73 1.02
CA TYR A 38 10.56 -4.80 1.73
C TYR A 38 11.05 -5.05 3.16
N GLY A 39 12.26 -4.62 3.50
CA GLY A 39 12.87 -4.82 4.81
C GLY A 39 12.61 -3.71 5.82
N ASP A 40 12.64 -2.43 5.44
CA ASP A 40 12.38 -1.31 6.38
C ASP A 40 10.88 -0.99 6.54
N GLY A 41 10.01 -1.61 5.74
CA GLY A 41 8.59 -1.33 5.80
C GLY A 41 8.18 -0.03 5.11
N ASP A 42 8.93 0.41 4.10
CA ASP A 42 8.52 1.56 3.30
C ASP A 42 7.67 1.13 2.09
N GLN A 43 6.43 1.64 2.07
CA GLN A 43 5.37 1.41 1.12
C GLN A 43 4.73 0.00 1.10
N LEU A 44 3.80 -0.19 2.03
CA LEU A 44 2.49 -0.65 1.59
C LEU A 44 2.00 0.37 0.55
N PRO A 45 1.71 -0.02 -0.72
CA PRO A 45 0.80 0.80 -1.50
C PRO A 45 -0.49 0.83 -0.70
N GLN A 46 -0.74 1.92 0.01
CA GLN A 46 -2.06 2.15 0.61
C GLN A 46 -3.04 1.97 -0.52
N GLU A 47 -4.00 1.05 -0.36
CA GLU A 47 -5.11 0.95 -1.28
C GLU A 47 -5.66 2.36 -1.41
N LYS A 48 -5.50 2.96 -2.59
CA LYS A 48 -6.17 4.21 -2.89
C LYS A 48 -7.63 3.85 -2.73
N LYS A 49 -8.26 4.27 -1.63
CA LYS A 49 -9.70 4.20 -1.50
C LYS A 49 -10.21 5.08 -2.63
N HIS A 50 -10.52 4.46 -3.76
CA HIS A 50 -11.25 5.09 -4.83
C HIS A 50 -12.63 5.33 -4.25
N ILE A 51 -12.79 6.46 -3.54
CA ILE A 51 -14.10 6.97 -3.18
C ILE A 51 -14.77 7.21 -4.52
N LYS A 52 -15.66 6.30 -4.89
CA LYS A 52 -16.58 6.51 -6.00
C LYS A 52 -17.52 7.63 -5.55
N LYS A 53 -17.12 8.88 -5.74
CA LYS A 53 -18.06 10.00 -5.87
C LYS A 53 -18.78 9.84 -7.21
N GLY A 54 -19.48 8.71 -7.38
CA GLY A 54 -20.63 8.67 -8.27
C GLY A 54 -21.63 9.64 -7.68
N MET A 55 -22.13 10.56 -8.50
CA MET A 55 -23.13 11.54 -8.11
C MET A 55 -24.35 10.82 -7.52
N MET A 56 -24.41 10.67 -6.21
CA MET A 56 -25.61 10.27 -5.53
C MET A 56 -25.61 10.90 -4.14
N TYR A 57 -26.11 12.14 -4.13
CA TYR A 57 -26.92 12.75 -3.07
C TYR A 57 -26.64 12.27 -1.64
N GLU A 58 -25.50 12.66 -1.07
CA GLU A 58 -25.42 12.87 0.37
C GLU A 58 -25.46 14.39 0.64
N GLU A 59 -26.63 14.78 1.15
CA GLU A 59 -26.81 15.79 2.20
C GLU A 59 -26.56 17.27 1.84
N LYS A 60 -27.58 17.89 1.22
CA LYS A 60 -28.17 19.23 1.53
C LYS A 60 -29.00 19.84 0.40
N TRP A 61 -28.93 19.28 -0.81
CA TRP A 61 -29.55 19.89 -2.01
C TRP A 61 -30.82 19.18 -2.50
N GLY A 62 -31.23 18.09 -1.86
CA GLY A 62 -32.42 17.32 -2.25
C GLY A 62 -33.76 18.02 -1.97
N GLU A 63 -33.80 18.95 -1.02
CA GLU A 63 -35.04 19.65 -0.65
C GLU A 63 -35.35 20.84 -1.57
N ILE A 64 -34.34 21.52 -2.12
CA ILE A 64 -34.54 22.74 -2.94
C ILE A 64 -35.24 22.44 -4.28
N VAL A 65 -35.14 21.20 -4.78
CA VAL A 65 -35.71 20.83 -6.08
C VAL A 65 -37.22 20.55 -6.01
N ILE A 66 -37.77 20.33 -4.81
CA ILE A 66 -39.20 20.01 -4.63
C ILE A 66 -40.05 21.30 -4.70
N ASP A 67 -39.49 22.44 -4.29
CA ASP A 67 -40.16 23.76 -4.28
C ASP A 67 -40.34 24.39 -5.68
N TRP A 68 -39.80 23.78 -6.73
CA TRP A 68 -39.89 24.29 -8.12
C TRP A 68 -40.83 23.47 -9.02
N LEU A 69 -41.51 22.47 -8.46
CA LEU A 69 -42.43 21.57 -9.16
C LEU A 69 -43.91 21.83 -8.78
N GLU A 70 -44.23 23.08 -8.43
CA GLU A 70 -45.61 23.60 -8.36
C GLU A 70 -46.09 24.10 -9.74
#